data_AF-A0A357B1J8-F1
#
_entry.id   AF-A0A357B1J8-F1
#
_cell.length_a   1.000
_cell.length_b   1.000
_cell.length_c   1.000
_cell.angle_alpha   90.00
_cell.angle_beta   90.00
_cell.angle_gamma   90.00
#
_symmetry.space_group_name_H-M   'P 1'
#
loop_
_entity.id
_entity.type
_entity.pdbx_description
1 polymer ?
#
loop_
_entity_poly.entity_id
_entity_poly.type
_entity_poly.pdbx_seq_one_letter_code
_entity_poly.pdbx_strand_id
1 'polypeptide(L)'
;MALIGIIANPSSGKDIRRLVANATCFDNMEKVNIIQRILIAFHKLSDARILVMDDAYGMLEKAAENIRRLTHESVNAGLIPFRPVFDQTDSTKAARMLRELGAKCIIVIGGDGTNRVVAKACGDVPLIPLSTGTNNVFPYMMEGTVAGLAALVAETDAGGEMLKTRRCKRLNIYKNGDLADIALIDVCVTSDMFAASRAVWNVDSIRELFVTVAKPDSIGMSAIGGSFRTIREHEPLGLYIRCGEPAAFATNVAIGPGLIRPVGIKYSRTMAIGDRISLETGAGMLALDGEREVEFLPKDRIEIELTRDGPLVVDIPATLSCAADRGFFLIHNTPQGETKGGICIHDSDE
;
A
#
# COMPACT_ATOMS: atom_id res chain seq x y z
N MET A 1 25.74 -3.21 -7.08
CA MET A 1 25.20 -1.96 -6.51
C MET A 1 23.78 -2.24 -6.07
N ALA A 2 23.42 -1.92 -4.84
CA ALA A 2 22.06 -2.11 -4.38
C ALA A 2 21.09 -1.17 -5.13
N LEU A 3 19.86 -1.64 -5.31
CA LEU A 3 18.82 -0.96 -6.07
C LEU A 3 17.61 -0.72 -5.18
N ILE A 4 17.13 0.53 -5.14
CA ILE A 4 15.87 0.90 -4.50
C ILE A 4 14.90 1.37 -5.58
N GLY A 5 13.68 0.85 -5.52
CA GLY A 5 12.60 1.21 -6.43
C GLY A 5 11.66 2.24 -5.82
N ILE A 6 11.16 3.18 -6.62
CA ILE A 6 10.06 4.06 -6.23
C ILE A 6 8.95 3.96 -7.28
N ILE A 7 7.74 3.64 -6.84
CA ILE A 7 6.55 3.57 -7.69
C ILE A 7 5.55 4.61 -7.17
N ALA A 8 5.27 5.65 -7.97
CA ALA A 8 4.26 6.65 -7.66
C ALA A 8 3.27 6.77 -8.82
N ASN A 9 2.02 6.34 -8.61
CA ASN A 9 1.01 6.41 -9.67
C ASN A 9 0.36 7.82 -9.68
N PRO A 10 0.45 8.62 -10.76
CA PRO A 10 -0.16 9.96 -10.82
C PRO A 10 -1.69 9.94 -10.81
N SER A 11 -2.31 8.82 -11.16
CA SER A 11 -3.76 8.65 -11.13
C SER A 11 -4.29 8.24 -9.75
N SER A 12 -3.41 7.81 -8.85
CA SER A 12 -3.80 7.53 -7.46
C SER A 12 -4.20 8.83 -6.75
N GLY A 13 -5.39 8.85 -6.14
CA GLY A 13 -5.96 10.07 -5.56
C GLY A 13 -6.94 10.84 -6.45
N LYS A 14 -7.39 10.31 -7.58
CA LYS A 14 -8.56 10.86 -8.30
C LYS A 14 -9.88 10.20 -7.88
N ASP A 15 -9.96 9.75 -6.62
CA ASP A 15 -11.12 9.05 -6.08
C ASP A 15 -12.37 9.94 -6.15
N ILE A 16 -13.45 9.45 -6.77
CA ILE A 16 -14.75 10.15 -6.85
C ILE A 16 -15.34 10.44 -5.47
N ARG A 17 -14.94 9.69 -4.44
CA ARG A 17 -15.26 10.01 -3.04
C ARG A 17 -14.75 11.39 -2.62
N ARG A 18 -13.79 11.99 -3.34
CA ARG A 18 -13.36 13.39 -3.16
C ARG A 18 -14.37 14.41 -3.73
N LEU A 19 -15.24 14.00 -4.66
CA LEU A 19 -16.32 14.84 -5.18
C LEU A 19 -17.59 14.72 -4.35
N VAL A 20 -17.80 13.58 -3.70
CA VAL A 20 -19.02 13.30 -2.90
C VAL A 20 -18.80 13.36 -1.38
N ALA A 21 -17.56 13.51 -0.91
CA ALA A 21 -17.20 13.64 0.51
C ALA A 21 -16.07 14.66 0.71
N ASN A 22 -15.91 15.18 1.94
CA ASN A 22 -14.96 16.24 2.30
C ASN A 22 -13.53 15.72 2.46
N ALA A 23 -13.03 14.98 1.47
CA ALA A 23 -11.73 14.33 1.52
C ALA A 23 -10.58 15.31 1.25
N THR A 24 -9.48 15.19 2.01
CA THR A 24 -8.25 15.93 1.75
C THR A 24 -7.63 15.47 0.42
N CYS A 25 -7.37 16.42 -0.47
CA CYS A 25 -6.71 16.16 -1.75
C CYS A 25 -5.19 16.24 -1.58
N PHE A 26 -4.52 15.10 -1.71
CA PHE A 26 -3.10 15.07 -2.04
C PHE A 26 -3.00 15.21 -3.55
N ASP A 27 -2.34 16.27 -3.99
CA ASP A 27 -2.06 16.51 -5.40
C ASP A 27 -0.78 15.78 -5.83
N ASN A 28 -0.47 15.87 -7.13
CA ASN A 28 0.76 15.27 -7.65
C ASN A 28 2.01 16.00 -7.17
N MET A 29 1.90 17.29 -6.78
CA MET A 29 3.03 18.01 -6.20
C MET A 29 3.42 17.45 -4.83
N GLU A 30 2.47 17.00 -4.02
CA GLU A 30 2.82 16.38 -2.74
C GLU A 30 3.55 15.04 -2.95
N LYS A 31 3.23 14.29 -4.00
CA LYS A 31 4.02 13.10 -4.38
C LYS A 31 5.44 13.48 -4.80
N VAL A 32 5.61 14.56 -5.58
CA VAL A 32 6.93 15.10 -5.91
C VAL A 32 7.70 15.45 -4.64
N ASN A 33 7.05 16.11 -3.67
CA ASN A 33 7.68 16.45 -2.38
C ASN A 33 8.08 15.20 -1.57
N ILE A 34 7.25 14.16 -1.55
CA ILE A 34 7.58 12.87 -0.91
C ILE A 34 8.81 12.25 -1.60
N ILE A 35 8.82 12.15 -2.94
CA ILE A 35 9.95 11.61 -3.70
C ILE A 35 11.22 12.43 -3.43
N GLN A 36 11.12 13.76 -3.47
CA GLN A 36 12.23 14.65 -3.15
C GLN A 36 12.82 14.35 -1.77
N ARG A 37 12.00 14.23 -0.74
CA ARG A 37 12.43 13.96 0.64
C ARG A 37 13.08 12.59 0.80
N ILE A 38 12.57 11.58 0.10
CA ILE A 38 13.21 10.25 0.00
C ILE A 38 14.60 10.38 -0.65
N LEU A 39 14.68 11.02 -1.83
CA LEU A 39 15.93 11.15 -2.58
C LEU A 39 17.01 11.92 -1.81
N ILE A 40 16.63 12.91 -1.00
CA ILE A 40 17.57 13.64 -0.13
C ILE A 40 18.22 12.71 0.90
N ALA A 41 17.47 11.76 1.49
CA ALA A 41 18.04 10.81 2.44
C ALA A 41 19.15 9.98 1.79
N PHE A 42 18.90 9.44 0.59
CA PHE A 42 19.89 8.68 -0.15
C PHE A 42 21.08 9.53 -0.58
N HIS A 43 20.83 10.69 -1.18
CA HIS A 43 21.87 11.59 -1.64
C HIS A 43 22.90 11.94 -0.56
N LYS A 44 22.51 11.95 0.71
CA LYS A 44 23.41 12.25 1.83
C LYS A 44 24.14 11.04 2.40
N LEU A 45 23.61 9.83 2.23
CA LEU A 45 24.00 8.66 3.03
C LEU A 45 24.35 7.41 2.20
N SER A 46 24.10 7.41 0.89
CA SER A 46 24.35 6.23 0.04
C SER A 46 24.56 6.60 -1.43
N ASP A 47 25.36 5.79 -2.10
CA ASP A 47 25.52 5.83 -3.56
C ASP A 47 24.52 4.93 -4.30
N ALA A 48 23.59 4.28 -3.58
CA ALA A 48 22.63 3.34 -4.16
C ALA A 48 21.96 3.87 -5.43
N ARG A 49 21.76 2.98 -6.40
CA ARG A 49 21.02 3.32 -7.61
C ARG A 49 19.54 3.37 -7.27
N ILE A 50 18.89 4.48 -7.57
CA ILE A 50 17.44 4.63 -7.41
C ILE A 50 16.76 4.59 -8.77
N LEU A 51 15.76 3.74 -8.92
CA LEU A 51 14.91 3.71 -10.12
C LEU A 51 13.47 4.09 -9.77
N VAL A 52 12.95 5.11 -10.46
CA VAL A 52 11.61 5.64 -10.26
C VAL A 52 10.75 5.30 -11.46
N MET A 53 9.50 4.90 -11.23
CA MET A 53 8.53 4.69 -12.30
C MET A 53 8.27 6.00 -13.04
N ASP A 54 8.36 5.95 -14.38
CA ASP A 54 8.01 7.07 -15.24
C ASP A 54 6.51 7.37 -15.19
N ASP A 55 6.15 8.64 -15.33
CA ASP A 55 4.79 9.12 -15.12
C ASP A 55 4.49 10.39 -15.92
N ALA A 56 3.21 10.60 -16.26
CA ALA A 56 2.80 11.72 -17.12
C ALA A 56 3.04 13.11 -16.49
N TYR A 57 3.29 13.20 -15.19
CA TYR A 57 3.58 14.44 -14.47
C TYR A 57 5.07 14.76 -14.38
N GLY A 58 5.97 13.81 -14.72
CA GLY A 58 7.42 13.97 -14.63
C GLY A 58 7.89 14.19 -13.20
N MET A 59 7.46 13.32 -12.27
CA MET A 59 7.71 13.51 -10.85
C MET A 59 9.19 13.43 -10.49
N LEU A 60 9.93 12.50 -11.11
CA LEU A 60 11.37 12.35 -10.86
C LEU A 60 12.12 13.61 -11.28
N GLU A 61 11.86 14.12 -12.48
CA GLU A 61 12.55 15.29 -13.04
C GLU A 61 12.34 16.52 -12.14
N LYS A 62 11.09 16.75 -11.70
CA LYS A 62 10.76 17.84 -10.78
C LYS A 62 11.44 17.69 -9.43
N ALA A 63 11.43 16.48 -8.84
CA ALA A 63 12.08 16.22 -7.57
C ALA A 63 13.61 16.43 -7.66
N ALA A 64 14.23 15.91 -8.72
CA ALA A 64 15.66 16.06 -8.97
C ALA A 64 16.05 17.53 -9.22
N GLU A 65 15.25 18.28 -9.98
CA GLU A 65 15.46 19.72 -10.20
C GLU A 65 15.37 20.52 -8.90
N ASN A 66 14.38 20.22 -8.05
CA ASN A 66 14.23 20.87 -6.74
C ASN A 66 15.46 20.62 -5.86
N ILE A 67 15.94 19.38 -5.80
CA ILE A 67 17.14 19.03 -5.02
C ILE A 67 18.37 19.75 -5.56
N ARG A 68 18.55 19.78 -6.88
CA ARG A 68 19.66 20.50 -7.51
C ARG A 68 19.62 22.00 -7.21
N ARG A 69 18.44 22.61 -7.16
CA ARG A 69 18.29 24.03 -6.78
C ARG A 69 18.65 24.28 -5.31
N LEU A 70 18.34 23.35 -4.42
CA LEU A 70 18.58 23.47 -2.98
C LEU A 70 20.01 23.12 -2.56
N THR A 71 20.64 22.16 -3.24
CA THR A 71 21.93 21.57 -2.81
C THR A 71 23.07 21.83 -3.78
N HIS A 72 22.77 22.32 -5.00
CA HIS A 72 23.72 22.42 -6.12
C HIS A 72 24.31 21.09 -6.60
N GLU A 73 23.77 19.95 -6.14
CA GLU A 73 24.24 18.61 -6.48
C GLU A 73 23.20 17.83 -7.30
N SER A 74 23.66 16.86 -8.09
CA SER A 74 22.80 15.91 -8.81
C SER A 74 22.52 14.68 -7.95
N VAL A 75 21.29 14.15 -8.04
CA VAL A 75 20.90 12.89 -7.39
C VAL A 75 21.16 11.69 -8.30
N ASN A 76 21.61 10.57 -7.72
CA ASN A 76 21.78 9.29 -8.43
C ASN A 76 20.44 8.55 -8.57
N ALA A 77 19.52 9.12 -9.36
CA ALA A 77 18.21 8.54 -9.63
C ALA A 77 17.92 8.53 -11.14
N GLY A 78 17.26 7.48 -11.62
CA GLY A 78 16.87 7.33 -13.01
C GLY A 78 15.49 6.71 -13.16
N LEU A 79 14.99 6.68 -14.39
CA LEU A 79 13.71 6.06 -14.71
C LEU A 79 13.87 4.54 -14.86
N ILE A 80 12.85 3.77 -14.47
CA ILE A 80 12.74 2.35 -14.80
C ILE A 80 12.66 2.23 -16.33
N PRO A 81 13.44 1.34 -16.98
CA PRO A 81 13.59 1.34 -18.44
C PRO A 81 12.41 0.67 -19.16
N PHE A 82 11.22 1.26 -19.07
CA PHE A 82 10.07 0.87 -19.89
C PHE A 82 9.30 2.09 -20.37
N ARG A 83 8.57 1.90 -21.47
CA ARG A 83 7.63 2.91 -21.99
C ARG A 83 6.30 2.80 -21.23
N PRO A 84 5.88 3.82 -20.47
CA PRO A 84 4.59 3.81 -19.78
C PRO A 84 3.42 3.95 -20.76
N VAL A 85 2.27 3.38 -20.38
CA VAL A 85 0.98 3.59 -21.07
C VAL A 85 0.05 4.54 -20.30
N PHE A 86 0.50 5.01 -19.14
CA PHE A 86 -0.13 5.95 -18.21
C PHE A 86 -1.44 5.44 -17.59
N ASP A 87 -1.46 4.15 -17.23
CA ASP A 87 -2.54 3.53 -16.46
C ASP A 87 -2.02 2.68 -15.29
N GLN A 88 -2.91 1.99 -14.58
CA GLN A 88 -2.53 1.17 -13.42
C GLN A 88 -1.63 -0.02 -13.75
N THR A 89 -1.58 -0.44 -15.02
CA THR A 89 -0.72 -1.56 -15.45
C THR A 89 0.76 -1.17 -15.39
N ASP A 90 1.08 0.12 -15.47
CA ASP A 90 2.44 0.63 -15.31
C ASP A 90 2.99 0.33 -13.91
N SER A 91 2.19 0.52 -12.85
CA SER A 91 2.60 0.15 -11.47
C SER A 91 2.92 -1.34 -11.34
N THR A 92 2.12 -2.20 -11.98
CA THR A 92 2.34 -3.65 -11.98
C THR A 92 3.62 -4.01 -12.74
N LYS A 93 3.84 -3.39 -13.90
CA LYS A 93 5.02 -3.61 -14.74
C LYS A 93 6.29 -3.11 -14.06
N ALA A 94 6.25 -1.91 -13.47
CA ALA A 94 7.33 -1.34 -12.69
C ALA A 94 7.73 -2.26 -11.52
N ALA A 95 6.75 -2.77 -10.76
CA ALA A 95 7.00 -3.71 -9.67
C ALA A 95 7.68 -5.00 -10.15
N ARG A 96 7.20 -5.58 -11.26
CA ARG A 96 7.81 -6.76 -11.88
C ARG A 96 9.26 -6.50 -12.28
N MET A 97 9.52 -5.38 -12.95
CA MET A 97 10.85 -5.02 -13.41
C MET A 97 11.81 -4.74 -12.25
N LEU A 98 11.36 -4.03 -11.21
CA LEU A 98 12.19 -3.77 -10.03
C LEU A 98 12.57 -5.08 -9.33
N ARG A 99 11.64 -6.04 -9.24
CA ARG A 99 11.92 -7.39 -8.75
C ARG A 99 12.96 -8.10 -9.61
N GLU A 100 12.76 -8.11 -10.93
CA GLU A 100 13.68 -8.76 -11.88
C GLU A 100 15.08 -8.12 -11.88
N LEU A 101 15.15 -6.81 -11.63
CA LEU A 101 16.40 -6.05 -11.47
C LEU A 101 17.04 -6.23 -10.09
N GLY A 102 16.42 -6.99 -9.18
CA GLY A 102 16.97 -7.29 -7.85
C GLY A 102 16.87 -6.14 -6.85
N ALA A 103 15.82 -5.31 -6.93
CA ALA A 103 15.58 -4.26 -5.96
C ALA A 103 15.52 -4.82 -4.52
N LYS A 104 16.18 -4.13 -3.58
CA LYS A 104 16.22 -4.50 -2.16
C LYS A 104 14.98 -4.08 -1.41
N CYS A 105 14.34 -3.01 -1.87
CA CYS A 105 13.08 -2.50 -1.37
C CYS A 105 12.38 -1.68 -2.46
N ILE A 106 11.05 -1.64 -2.41
CA ILE A 106 10.23 -0.79 -3.28
C ILE A 106 9.39 0.15 -2.41
N ILE A 107 9.60 1.44 -2.56
CA ILE A 107 8.75 2.46 -1.95
C ILE A 107 7.55 2.69 -2.87
N VAL A 108 6.34 2.54 -2.36
CA VAL A 108 5.10 2.69 -3.13
C VAL A 108 4.34 3.89 -2.61
N ILE A 109 4.16 4.92 -3.44
CA ILE A 109 3.50 6.17 -3.08
C ILE A 109 2.10 6.17 -3.73
N GLY A 110 1.07 5.95 -2.92
CA GLY A 110 -0.31 5.85 -3.39
C GLY A 110 -1.29 5.34 -2.34
N GLY A 111 -2.51 4.98 -2.79
CA GLY A 111 -3.54 4.40 -1.93
C GLY A 111 -3.55 2.87 -1.91
N ASP A 112 -4.61 2.29 -1.34
CA ASP A 112 -4.76 0.84 -1.22
C ASP A 112 -4.72 0.14 -2.59
N GLY A 113 -5.50 0.63 -3.57
CA GLY A 113 -5.49 0.10 -4.94
C GLY A 113 -4.13 0.14 -5.65
N THR A 114 -3.30 1.17 -5.38
CA THR A 114 -1.93 1.23 -5.96
C THR A 114 -1.03 0.16 -5.35
N ASN A 115 -1.12 -0.03 -4.02
CA ASN A 115 -0.36 -1.07 -3.34
C ASN A 115 -0.83 -2.47 -3.75
N ARG A 116 -2.14 -2.66 -3.97
CA ARG A 116 -2.73 -3.90 -4.49
C ARG A 116 -2.11 -4.32 -5.81
N VAL A 117 -2.04 -3.42 -6.79
CA VAL A 117 -1.48 -3.74 -8.12
C VAL A 117 0.03 -3.99 -8.08
N VAL A 118 0.77 -3.28 -7.22
CA VAL A 118 2.20 -3.54 -6.99
C VAL A 118 2.40 -4.92 -6.32
N ALA A 119 1.57 -5.26 -5.34
CA ALA A 119 1.64 -6.52 -4.62
C ALA A 119 1.50 -7.76 -5.52
N LYS A 120 0.78 -7.63 -6.65
CA LYS A 120 0.65 -8.71 -7.66
C LYS A 120 1.98 -9.11 -8.30
N ALA A 121 2.95 -8.20 -8.33
CA ALA A 121 4.15 -8.36 -9.15
C ALA A 121 5.48 -8.18 -8.39
N CYS A 122 5.45 -7.63 -7.18
CA CYS A 122 6.66 -7.40 -6.38
C CYS A 122 7.35 -8.69 -5.86
N GLY A 123 6.65 -9.82 -5.82
CA GLY A 123 7.18 -11.07 -5.24
C GLY A 123 7.51 -10.90 -3.76
N ASP A 124 8.73 -11.29 -3.36
CA ASP A 124 9.22 -11.15 -1.99
C ASP A 124 10.07 -9.89 -1.79
N VAL A 125 10.08 -8.94 -2.72
CA VAL A 125 10.75 -7.65 -2.49
C VAL A 125 9.94 -6.86 -1.46
N PRO A 126 10.53 -6.45 -0.32
CA PRO A 126 9.84 -5.68 0.70
C PRO A 126 9.30 -4.34 0.17
N LEU A 127 8.10 -3.99 0.61
CA LEU A 127 7.43 -2.74 0.29
C LEU A 127 7.52 -1.75 1.46
N ILE A 128 7.75 -0.47 1.13
CA ILE A 128 7.49 0.67 2.01
C ILE A 128 6.27 1.42 1.43
N PRO A 129 5.05 1.12 1.92
CA PRO A 129 3.83 1.72 1.38
C PRO A 129 3.56 3.08 2.04
N LEU A 130 3.59 4.16 1.27
CA LEU A 130 3.34 5.53 1.71
C LEU A 130 2.02 6.06 1.16
N SER A 131 1.19 6.55 2.07
CA SER A 131 -0.15 7.01 1.77
C SER A 131 -0.13 8.43 1.21
N THR A 132 -0.90 8.64 0.14
CA THR A 132 -1.21 9.97 -0.40
C THR A 132 -2.69 10.30 -0.20
N GLY A 133 -3.23 9.95 0.96
CA GLY A 133 -4.64 10.13 1.28
C GLY A 133 -4.94 9.79 2.73
N THR A 134 -6.03 10.36 3.25
CA THR A 134 -6.52 10.12 4.62
C THR A 134 -7.49 8.94 4.71
N ASN A 135 -7.83 8.32 3.57
CA ASN A 135 -8.81 7.24 3.46
C ASN A 135 -8.15 5.98 2.87
N ASN A 136 -7.01 5.60 3.42
CA ASN A 136 -6.30 4.37 3.05
C ASN A 136 -6.02 3.58 4.33
N VAL A 137 -6.03 2.25 4.24
CA VAL A 137 -5.79 1.36 5.39
C VAL A 137 -4.44 0.67 5.28
N PHE A 138 -3.99 0.33 4.07
CA PHE A 138 -2.74 -0.40 3.84
C PHE A 138 -1.46 0.45 3.97
N PRO A 139 -1.32 1.61 3.28
CA PRO A 139 -0.13 2.42 3.35
C PRO A 139 -0.08 3.35 4.56
N TYR A 140 1.13 3.68 5.01
CA TYR A 140 1.36 4.56 6.15
C TYR A 140 1.28 6.04 5.75
N MET A 141 0.61 6.85 6.57
CA MET A 141 0.74 8.30 6.49
C MET A 141 2.02 8.71 7.22
N MET A 142 3.13 8.84 6.49
CA MET A 142 4.44 9.07 7.04
C MET A 142 5.25 10.04 6.19
N GLU A 143 6.19 10.72 6.83
CA GLU A 143 7.11 11.64 6.19
C GLU A 143 8.14 10.89 5.32
N GLY A 144 8.43 11.41 4.11
CA GLY A 144 9.22 10.74 3.09
C GLY A 144 10.71 10.57 3.45
N THR A 145 11.30 11.48 4.21
CA THR A 145 12.70 11.38 4.69
C THR A 145 12.84 10.18 5.62
N VAL A 146 11.92 9.99 6.56
CA VAL A 146 11.90 8.83 7.48
C VAL A 146 11.76 7.52 6.70
N ALA A 147 10.89 7.50 5.68
CA ALA A 147 10.75 6.34 4.79
C ALA A 147 12.04 6.08 3.98
N GLY A 148 12.73 7.14 3.54
CA GLY A 148 14.03 7.06 2.89
C GLY A 148 15.11 6.44 3.79
N LEU A 149 15.15 6.81 5.08
CA LEU A 149 16.05 6.19 6.06
C LEU A 149 15.80 4.70 6.24
N ALA A 150 14.52 4.27 6.28
CA ALA A 150 14.21 2.84 6.37
C ALA A 150 14.61 2.09 5.08
N ALA A 151 14.48 2.73 3.93
CA ALA A 151 14.92 2.17 2.65
C ALA A 151 16.46 2.06 2.56
N LEU A 152 17.21 2.98 3.18
CA LEU A 152 18.68 2.89 3.34
C LEU A 152 19.08 1.71 4.22
N VAL A 153 18.35 1.46 5.31
CA VAL A 153 18.57 0.24 6.11
C VAL A 153 18.28 -0.99 5.26
N ALA A 154 17.19 -1.01 4.49
CA ALA A 154 16.86 -2.13 3.61
C ALA A 154 17.89 -2.34 2.48
N GLU A 155 18.52 -1.27 2.00
CA GLU A 155 19.62 -1.34 1.05
C GLU A 155 20.82 -2.09 1.64
N THR A 156 21.22 -1.70 2.85
CA THR A 156 22.43 -2.17 3.52
C THR A 156 22.26 -3.57 4.12
N ASP A 157 21.09 -3.84 4.69
CA ASP A 157 20.80 -4.99 5.54
C ASP A 157 19.64 -5.84 4.96
N ALA A 158 19.66 -6.05 3.65
CA ALA A 158 18.64 -6.83 2.97
C ALA A 158 18.58 -8.27 3.50
N GLY A 159 17.64 -8.54 4.42
CA GLY A 159 17.47 -9.84 5.07
C GLY A 159 18.33 -10.06 6.31
N GLY A 160 18.98 -9.01 6.83
CA GLY A 160 19.73 -9.07 8.07
C GLY A 160 18.90 -8.70 9.30
N GLU A 161 19.59 -8.30 10.37
CA GLU A 161 18.98 -8.15 11.68
C GLU A 161 18.35 -6.78 11.93
N MET A 162 18.76 -5.73 11.20
CA MET A 162 18.17 -4.39 11.28
C MET A 162 16.84 -4.30 10.53
N LEU A 163 16.77 -4.87 9.33
CA LEU A 163 15.58 -4.79 8.49
C LEU A 163 14.43 -5.63 9.06
N LYS A 164 13.40 -4.97 9.60
CA LYS A 164 12.21 -5.65 10.11
C LYS A 164 11.11 -5.62 9.05
N THR A 165 10.72 -6.80 8.57
CA THR A 165 9.61 -6.97 7.62
C THR A 165 8.51 -7.85 8.20
N ARG A 166 7.30 -7.68 7.66
CA ARG A 166 6.15 -8.50 8.02
C ARG A 166 5.42 -8.94 6.77
N ARG A 167 5.08 -10.22 6.71
CA ARG A 167 4.23 -10.78 5.64
C ARG A 167 2.77 -10.42 5.94
N CYS A 168 2.16 -9.61 5.06
CA CYS A 168 0.79 -9.16 5.23
C CYS A 168 -0.23 -10.24 4.84
N LYS A 169 -1.44 -10.12 5.38
CA LYS A 169 -2.62 -10.86 4.91
C LYS A 169 -3.03 -10.38 3.52
N ARG A 170 -3.69 -11.25 2.76
CA ARG A 170 -4.46 -10.84 1.57
C ARG A 170 -5.69 -11.73 1.40
N LEU A 171 -6.66 -11.22 0.66
CA LEU A 171 -7.80 -11.97 0.17
C LEU A 171 -7.50 -12.39 -1.27
N ASN A 172 -7.58 -13.69 -1.55
CA ASN A 172 -7.55 -14.23 -2.90
C ASN A 172 -8.99 -14.37 -3.40
N ILE A 173 -9.26 -13.90 -4.62
CA ILE A 173 -10.56 -13.96 -5.25
C ILE A 173 -10.49 -15.01 -6.35
N TYR A 174 -11.25 -16.10 -6.18
CA TYR A 174 -11.37 -17.13 -7.19
C TYR A 174 -12.70 -16.99 -7.93
N LYS A 175 -12.65 -17.04 -9.26
CA LYS A 175 -13.83 -17.09 -10.13
C LYS A 175 -13.80 -18.39 -10.92
N ASN A 176 -14.81 -19.23 -10.73
CA ASN A 176 -14.93 -20.55 -11.37
C ASN A 176 -13.71 -21.46 -11.13
N GLY A 177 -13.04 -21.30 -9.98
CA GLY A 177 -11.85 -22.06 -9.60
C GLY A 177 -10.53 -21.37 -9.88
N ASP A 178 -10.49 -20.40 -10.81
CA ASP A 178 -9.27 -19.68 -11.20
C ASP A 178 -9.06 -18.45 -10.32
N LEU A 179 -7.81 -18.16 -9.96
CA LEU A 179 -7.45 -16.93 -9.26
C LEU A 179 -7.68 -15.73 -10.18
N ALA A 180 -8.75 -14.99 -9.93
CA ALA A 180 -9.14 -13.83 -10.72
C ALA A 180 -8.39 -12.57 -10.29
N ASP A 181 -8.30 -12.33 -8.98
CA ASP A 181 -7.59 -11.17 -8.43
C ASP A 181 -7.26 -11.34 -6.93
N ILE A 182 -6.64 -10.32 -6.32
CA ILE A 182 -6.35 -10.19 -4.90
C ILE A 182 -6.84 -8.85 -4.36
N ALA A 183 -7.07 -8.78 -3.05
CA ALA A 183 -7.23 -7.55 -2.27
C ALA A 183 -6.36 -7.60 -1.00
N LEU A 184 -5.81 -6.47 -0.59
CA LEU A 184 -4.94 -6.36 0.58
C LEU A 184 -5.71 -6.05 1.85
N ILE A 185 -6.79 -5.28 1.74
CA ILE A 185 -7.62 -4.78 2.85
C ILE A 185 -9.01 -5.36 2.79
N ASP A 186 -9.72 -5.17 1.66
CA ASP A 186 -11.14 -5.53 1.59
C ASP A 186 -11.63 -5.99 0.21
N VAL A 187 -12.60 -6.90 0.25
CA VAL A 187 -13.44 -7.27 -0.89
C VAL A 187 -14.88 -6.93 -0.53
N CYS A 188 -15.44 -5.92 -1.20
CA CYS A 188 -16.82 -5.50 -1.04
C CYS A 188 -17.67 -6.00 -2.22
N VAL A 189 -18.67 -6.83 -1.91
CA VAL A 189 -19.62 -7.36 -2.89
C VAL A 189 -20.81 -6.43 -2.96
N THR A 190 -21.09 -5.90 -4.16
CA THR A 190 -22.24 -5.03 -4.38
C THR A 190 -23.23 -5.63 -5.36
N SER A 191 -24.52 -5.28 -5.22
CA SER A 191 -25.56 -5.64 -6.19
C SER A 191 -25.57 -4.76 -7.45
N ASP A 192 -24.56 -3.91 -7.63
CA ASP A 192 -24.46 -3.06 -8.81
C ASP A 192 -23.96 -3.90 -10.00
N MET A 193 -24.64 -3.83 -11.14
CA MET A 193 -24.29 -4.61 -12.33
C MET A 193 -23.26 -3.93 -13.25
N PHE A 194 -22.87 -2.68 -12.97
CA PHE A 194 -21.97 -1.91 -13.84
C PHE A 194 -20.95 -1.07 -13.05
N ALA A 195 -19.72 -1.00 -13.55
CA ALA A 195 -18.64 -0.12 -13.06
C ALA A 195 -18.84 1.34 -13.48
N ALA A 196 -20.02 1.94 -13.31
CA ALA A 196 -20.26 3.32 -13.75
C ALA A 196 -19.31 4.32 -13.06
N SER A 197 -19.05 4.11 -11.77
CA SER A 197 -17.93 4.71 -11.04
C SER A 197 -17.04 3.60 -10.49
N ARG A 198 -15.72 3.78 -10.42
CA ARG A 198 -14.85 2.74 -9.83
C ARG A 198 -15.01 2.61 -8.32
N ALA A 199 -15.24 3.70 -7.61
CA ALA A 199 -15.33 3.67 -6.15
C ALA A 199 -16.69 3.17 -5.64
N VAL A 200 -16.66 2.38 -4.56
CA VAL A 200 -17.86 2.01 -3.79
C VAL A 200 -18.08 3.01 -2.66
N TRP A 201 -19.24 3.66 -2.68
CA TRP A 201 -19.65 4.63 -1.66
C TRP A 201 -21.12 4.51 -1.26
N ASN A 202 -21.95 3.84 -2.08
CA ASN A 202 -23.33 3.57 -1.75
C ASN A 202 -23.41 2.34 -0.83
N VAL A 203 -23.72 2.56 0.45
CA VAL A 203 -23.85 1.48 1.44
C VAL A 203 -25.01 0.54 1.14
N ASP A 204 -26.07 1.03 0.49
CA ASP A 204 -27.28 0.25 0.23
C ASP A 204 -27.05 -0.85 -0.81
N SER A 205 -26.01 -0.72 -1.65
CA SER A 205 -25.67 -1.76 -2.62
C SER A 205 -24.78 -2.84 -2.03
N ILE A 206 -24.20 -2.65 -0.83
CA ILE A 206 -23.31 -3.62 -0.18
C ILE A 206 -24.11 -4.83 0.30
N ARG A 207 -23.71 -6.02 -0.14
CA ARG A 207 -24.33 -7.30 0.24
C ARG A 207 -23.44 -8.12 1.14
N GLU A 208 -22.17 -8.18 0.82
CA GLU A 208 -21.17 -8.96 1.55
C GLU A 208 -19.86 -8.18 1.60
N LEU A 209 -19.12 -8.35 2.69
CA LEU A 209 -17.84 -7.70 2.90
C LEU A 209 -16.86 -8.67 3.53
N PHE A 210 -15.66 -8.75 2.96
CA PHE A 210 -14.53 -9.49 3.48
C PHE A 210 -13.42 -8.50 3.79
N VAL A 211 -12.83 -8.57 4.98
CA VAL A 211 -11.73 -7.67 5.38
C VAL A 211 -10.58 -8.44 6.01
N THR A 212 -9.36 -8.08 5.64
CA THR A 212 -8.14 -8.53 6.33
C THR A 212 -7.87 -7.70 7.57
N VAL A 213 -8.17 -6.40 7.51
CA VAL A 213 -7.96 -5.42 8.58
C VAL A 213 -9.30 -4.73 8.84
N ALA A 214 -9.72 -4.74 10.11
CA ALA A 214 -10.97 -4.18 10.55
C ALA A 214 -10.66 -3.22 11.69
N LYS A 215 -10.76 -1.91 11.45
CA LYS A 215 -10.38 -0.91 12.43
C LYS A 215 -11.40 0.22 12.53
N PRO A 216 -11.84 0.57 13.76
CA PRO A 216 -12.82 1.63 13.94
C PRO A 216 -12.26 3.04 13.67
N ASP A 217 -10.93 3.20 13.67
CA ASP A 217 -10.24 4.46 13.34
C ASP A 217 -9.92 4.60 11.84
N SER A 218 -10.40 3.66 11.01
CA SER A 218 -10.34 3.75 9.55
C SER A 218 -11.60 4.38 8.95
N ILE A 219 -11.58 4.62 7.65
CA ILE A 219 -12.74 5.07 6.86
C ILE A 219 -13.12 3.97 5.86
N GLY A 220 -14.40 3.84 5.55
CA GLY A 220 -14.91 2.88 4.57
C GLY A 220 -15.14 1.49 5.14
N MET A 221 -14.69 0.48 4.40
CA MET A 221 -15.10 -0.92 4.58
C MET A 221 -14.44 -1.54 5.83
N SER A 222 -13.17 -1.21 6.07
CA SER A 222 -12.47 -1.56 7.32
C SER A 222 -13.21 -1.03 8.56
N ALA A 223 -13.83 0.16 8.48
CA ALA A 223 -14.58 0.75 9.60
C ALA A 223 -15.88 -0.01 9.91
N ILE A 224 -16.54 -0.56 8.88
CA ILE A 224 -17.69 -1.45 9.06
C ILE A 224 -17.28 -2.63 9.94
N GLY A 225 -16.25 -3.39 9.55
CA GLY A 225 -15.77 -4.50 10.37
C GLY A 225 -15.29 -4.05 11.76
N GLY A 226 -14.56 -2.94 11.82
CA GLY A 226 -13.98 -2.38 13.02
C GLY A 226 -15.00 -1.95 14.08
N SER A 227 -16.23 -1.63 13.68
CA SER A 227 -17.30 -1.29 14.61
C SER A 227 -17.80 -2.46 15.46
N PHE A 228 -17.50 -3.71 15.07
CA PHE A 228 -17.90 -4.92 15.80
C PHE A 228 -16.71 -5.64 16.40
N ARG A 229 -15.64 -5.77 15.61
CA ARG A 229 -14.42 -6.48 16.00
C ARG A 229 -13.22 -5.82 15.36
N THR A 230 -12.36 -5.25 16.18
CA THR A 230 -11.05 -4.80 15.73
C THR A 230 -10.21 -6.01 15.34
N ILE A 231 -9.66 -6.00 14.13
CA ILE A 231 -8.67 -6.94 13.61
C ILE A 231 -7.51 -6.12 13.06
N ARG A 232 -6.35 -6.24 13.70
CA ARG A 232 -5.12 -5.56 13.30
C ARG A 232 -4.39 -6.30 12.18
N GLU A 233 -3.41 -5.64 11.61
CA GLU A 233 -2.60 -6.12 10.48
C GLU A 233 -1.87 -7.44 10.79
N HIS A 234 -1.42 -7.61 12.02
CA HIS A 234 -0.63 -8.76 12.46
C HIS A 234 -1.47 -9.95 12.91
N GLU A 235 -2.73 -9.73 13.27
CA GLU A 235 -3.61 -10.80 13.75
C GLU A 235 -3.92 -11.78 12.61
N PRO A 236 -3.82 -13.11 12.81
CA PRO A 236 -4.00 -14.11 11.75
C PRO A 236 -5.49 -14.37 11.45
N LEU A 237 -6.29 -13.31 11.44
CA LEU A 237 -7.73 -13.35 11.28
C LEU A 237 -8.17 -12.31 10.25
N GLY A 238 -9.35 -12.56 9.68
CA GLY A 238 -10.14 -11.60 8.90
C GLY A 238 -11.59 -11.64 9.35
N LEU A 239 -12.44 -10.89 8.67
CA LEU A 239 -13.87 -10.86 8.96
C LEU A 239 -14.67 -10.95 7.67
N TYR A 240 -15.69 -11.81 7.70
CA TYR A 240 -16.75 -11.87 6.71
C TYR A 240 -18.02 -11.27 7.32
N ILE A 241 -18.67 -10.38 6.60
CA ILE A 241 -19.85 -9.66 7.04
C ILE A 241 -20.91 -9.72 5.96
N ARG A 242 -22.14 -9.96 6.39
CA ARG A 242 -23.33 -9.91 5.54
C ARG A 242 -24.17 -8.70 5.86
N CYS A 243 -24.41 -7.89 4.85
CA CYS A 243 -25.13 -6.62 4.95
C CYS A 243 -26.55 -6.72 4.37
N GLY A 244 -27.39 -5.76 4.78
CA GLY A 244 -28.72 -5.55 4.24
C GLY A 244 -29.87 -6.03 5.13
N GLU A 245 -31.08 -5.97 4.60
CA GLU A 245 -32.32 -6.17 5.35
C GLU A 245 -32.93 -7.58 5.16
N PRO A 246 -33.65 -8.13 6.16
CA PRO A 246 -33.78 -7.59 7.53
C PRO A 246 -32.45 -7.70 8.29
N ALA A 247 -32.03 -6.61 8.91
CA ALA A 247 -30.79 -6.55 9.69
C ALA A 247 -31.00 -7.06 11.12
N ALA A 248 -30.00 -7.75 11.67
CA ALA A 248 -29.95 -8.11 13.09
C ALA A 248 -29.58 -6.90 13.96
N PHE A 249 -28.73 -6.01 13.45
CA PHE A 249 -28.34 -4.74 14.06
C PHE A 249 -27.82 -3.77 12.99
N ALA A 250 -27.63 -2.50 13.34
CA ALA A 250 -27.04 -1.49 12.46
C ALA A 250 -25.88 -0.76 13.17
N THR A 251 -24.91 -0.28 12.38
CA THR A 251 -23.75 0.49 12.86
C THR A 251 -23.65 1.83 12.15
N ASN A 252 -23.22 2.87 12.86
CA ASN A 252 -22.87 4.15 12.24
C ASN A 252 -21.38 4.18 11.96
N VAL A 253 -21.01 4.27 10.69
CA VAL A 253 -19.61 4.23 10.26
C VAL A 253 -19.26 5.38 9.35
N ALA A 254 -18.01 5.84 9.46
CA ALA A 254 -17.45 6.80 8.53
C ALA A 254 -17.15 6.08 7.20
N ILE A 255 -18.05 6.17 6.24
CA ILE A 255 -17.88 5.55 4.91
C ILE A 255 -17.03 6.42 3.97
N GLY A 256 -16.86 7.69 4.32
CA GLY A 256 -16.02 8.67 3.66
C GLY A 256 -15.69 9.81 4.62
N PRO A 257 -14.71 10.67 4.30
CA PRO A 257 -14.36 11.82 5.13
C PRO A 257 -15.55 12.77 5.36
N GLY A 258 -15.94 12.96 6.62
CA GLY A 258 -17.10 13.76 7.00
C GLY A 258 -18.47 13.13 6.66
N LEU A 259 -18.50 11.87 6.22
CA LEU A 259 -19.72 11.17 5.81
C LEU A 259 -19.95 9.93 6.68
N ILE A 260 -20.92 10.03 7.58
CA ILE A 260 -21.37 8.92 8.42
C ILE A 260 -22.67 8.36 7.84
N ARG A 261 -22.76 7.04 7.70
CA ARG A 261 -23.98 6.35 7.29
C ARG A 261 -24.27 5.15 8.19
N PRO A 262 -25.54 4.85 8.45
CA PRO A 262 -25.92 3.59 9.05
C PRO A 262 -25.71 2.45 8.04
N VAL A 263 -25.23 1.30 8.51
CA VAL A 263 -25.11 0.06 7.72
C VAL A 263 -25.79 -1.07 8.48
N GLY A 264 -26.83 -1.67 7.87
CA GLY A 264 -27.55 -2.81 8.42
C GLY A 264 -26.75 -4.10 8.23
N ILE A 265 -26.57 -4.86 9.30
CA ILE A 265 -25.80 -6.11 9.34
C ILE A 265 -26.72 -7.27 9.71
N LYS A 266 -26.69 -8.33 8.90
CA LYS A 266 -27.40 -9.58 9.16
C LYS A 266 -26.62 -10.47 10.12
N TYR A 267 -25.33 -10.66 9.83
CA TYR A 267 -24.40 -11.37 10.70
C TYR A 267 -22.96 -11.05 10.31
N SER A 268 -22.04 -11.41 11.20
CA SER A 268 -20.60 -11.42 10.93
C SER A 268 -19.97 -12.73 11.40
N ARG A 269 -18.89 -13.14 10.74
CA ARG A 269 -18.13 -14.34 11.05
C ARG A 269 -16.65 -14.05 10.89
N THR A 270 -15.84 -14.49 11.85
CA THR A 270 -14.38 -14.42 11.73
C THR A 270 -13.86 -15.44 10.74
N MET A 271 -12.86 -15.05 9.96
CA MET A 271 -12.11 -15.91 9.06
C MET A 271 -10.73 -16.21 9.66
N ALA A 272 -10.30 -17.47 9.62
CA ALA A 272 -8.93 -17.86 9.86
C ALA A 272 -8.13 -17.89 8.55
N ILE A 273 -6.79 -17.87 8.63
CA ILE A 273 -5.95 -18.12 7.47
C ILE A 273 -6.28 -19.50 6.88
N GLY A 274 -6.50 -19.55 5.56
CA GLY A 274 -6.93 -20.74 4.83
C GLY A 274 -8.45 -20.90 4.71
N ASP A 275 -9.25 -20.10 5.42
CA ASP A 275 -10.69 -20.11 5.23
C ASP A 275 -11.05 -19.60 3.83
N ARG A 276 -11.84 -20.39 3.11
CA ARG A 276 -12.39 -20.08 1.79
C ARG A 276 -13.92 -20.07 1.85
N ILE A 277 -14.52 -18.93 1.54
CA ILE A 277 -15.95 -18.70 1.65
C ILE A 277 -16.52 -18.42 0.26
N SER A 278 -17.54 -19.19 -0.15
CA SER A 278 -18.31 -18.90 -1.36
C SER A 278 -19.23 -17.72 -1.12
N LEU A 279 -19.37 -16.84 -2.12
CA LEU A 279 -20.38 -15.79 -2.07
C LEU A 279 -21.77 -16.41 -2.08
N GLU A 280 -22.68 -15.76 -1.36
CA GLU A 280 -24.08 -16.13 -1.40
C GLU A 280 -24.91 -15.17 -2.28
N THR A 281 -24.37 -13.99 -2.57
CA THR A 281 -24.90 -13.06 -3.57
C THR A 281 -24.75 -13.68 -4.96
N GLY A 282 -25.84 -13.75 -5.73
CA GLY A 282 -25.85 -14.44 -7.01
C GLY A 282 -25.26 -13.66 -8.18
N ALA A 283 -25.29 -12.32 -8.17
CA ALA A 283 -24.73 -11.50 -9.24
C ALA A 283 -24.35 -10.12 -8.73
N GLY A 284 -23.41 -9.47 -9.41
CA GLY A 284 -23.00 -8.11 -9.13
C GLY A 284 -21.52 -7.87 -9.40
N MET A 285 -20.92 -7.06 -8.55
CA MET A 285 -19.55 -6.59 -8.70
C MET A 285 -18.75 -6.73 -7.41
N LEU A 286 -17.48 -7.08 -7.54
CA LEU A 286 -16.51 -7.05 -6.46
C LEU A 286 -15.68 -5.77 -6.58
N ALA A 287 -15.68 -4.99 -5.51
CA ALA A 287 -14.71 -3.94 -5.31
C ALA A 287 -13.57 -4.42 -4.42
N LEU A 288 -12.35 -4.24 -4.90
CA LEU A 288 -11.12 -4.73 -4.30
C LEU A 288 -10.33 -3.51 -3.83
N ASP A 289 -10.12 -3.39 -2.53
CA ASP A 289 -9.44 -2.24 -1.91
C ASP A 289 -10.03 -0.89 -2.37
N GLY A 290 -11.37 -0.85 -2.45
CA GLY A 290 -12.14 0.34 -2.82
C GLY A 290 -12.45 0.54 -4.29
N GLU A 291 -11.88 -0.25 -5.22
CA GLU A 291 -12.13 -0.14 -6.67
C GLU A 291 -12.86 -1.36 -7.25
N ARG A 292 -13.96 -1.12 -7.99
CA ARG A 292 -14.72 -2.15 -8.72
C ARG A 292 -13.90 -2.76 -9.85
N GLU A 293 -13.67 -4.08 -9.79
CA GLU A 293 -12.73 -4.78 -10.68
C GLU A 293 -13.28 -6.08 -11.27
N VAL A 294 -14.11 -6.83 -10.52
CA VAL A 294 -14.57 -8.16 -10.96
C VAL A 294 -16.09 -8.23 -11.03
N GLU A 295 -16.61 -8.36 -12.25
CA GLU A 295 -18.02 -8.65 -12.50
C GLU A 295 -18.29 -10.15 -12.36
N PHE A 296 -19.44 -10.52 -11.82
CA PHE A 296 -19.90 -11.91 -11.77
C PHE A 296 -21.41 -12.03 -11.98
N LEU A 297 -21.79 -13.11 -12.68
CA LEU A 297 -23.16 -13.43 -13.06
C LEU A 297 -23.67 -14.65 -12.28
N PRO A 298 -24.98 -14.96 -12.30
CA PRO A 298 -25.56 -16.10 -11.56
C PRO A 298 -24.94 -17.48 -11.81
N LYS A 299 -24.27 -17.65 -12.94
CA LYS A 299 -23.56 -18.88 -13.30
C LYS A 299 -22.15 -18.98 -12.74
N ASP A 300 -21.59 -17.86 -12.29
CA ASP A 300 -20.21 -17.78 -11.81
C ASP A 300 -20.15 -18.19 -10.34
N ARG A 301 -19.19 -19.05 -10.00
CA ARG A 301 -18.85 -19.37 -8.61
C ARG A 301 -17.72 -18.46 -8.15
N ILE A 302 -18.01 -17.59 -7.19
CA ILE A 302 -17.00 -16.73 -6.56
C ILE A 302 -16.66 -17.24 -5.17
N GLU A 303 -15.38 -17.34 -4.88
CA GLU A 303 -14.86 -17.72 -3.56
C GLU A 303 -13.77 -16.77 -3.11
N ILE A 304 -13.85 -16.35 -1.84
CA ILE A 304 -12.88 -15.47 -1.21
C ILE A 304 -12.11 -16.27 -0.17
N GLU A 305 -10.79 -16.32 -0.31
CA GLU A 305 -9.90 -17.02 0.60
C GLU A 305 -9.01 -16.02 1.34
N LEU A 306 -8.94 -16.14 2.67
CA LEU A 306 -7.99 -15.38 3.46
C LEU A 306 -6.64 -16.11 3.51
N THR A 307 -5.57 -15.46 3.06
CA THR A 307 -4.21 -16.02 3.10
C THR A 307 -3.23 -15.08 3.80
N ARG A 308 -2.03 -15.59 4.10
CA ARG A 308 -0.89 -14.79 4.55
C ARG A 308 0.16 -14.58 3.46
N ASP A 309 -0.26 -14.68 2.19
CA ASP A 309 0.68 -14.60 1.08
C ASP A 309 0.80 -13.17 0.52
N GLY A 310 0.26 -12.16 1.20
CA GLY A 310 0.39 -10.74 0.82
C GLY A 310 1.86 -10.29 0.74
N PRO A 311 2.14 -9.05 0.31
CA PRO A 311 3.51 -8.59 0.17
C PRO A 311 4.25 -8.56 1.52
N LEU A 312 5.58 -8.63 1.48
CA LEU A 312 6.40 -8.23 2.63
C LEU A 312 6.34 -6.71 2.77
N VAL A 313 6.03 -6.22 3.96
CA VAL A 313 6.00 -4.79 4.27
C VAL A 313 7.04 -4.48 5.34
N VAL A 314 7.82 -3.42 5.12
CA VAL A 314 8.81 -2.93 6.08
C VAL A 314 8.09 -2.29 7.27
N ASP A 315 8.42 -2.76 8.47
CA ASP A 315 8.06 -2.12 9.72
C ASP A 315 9.04 -0.97 9.96
N ILE A 316 8.68 0.23 9.50
CA ILE A 316 9.57 1.40 9.52
C ILE A 316 10.03 1.72 10.95
N PRO A 317 9.15 1.87 11.97
CA PRO A 317 9.60 2.15 13.32
C PRO A 317 10.53 1.08 13.89
N ALA A 318 10.20 -0.21 13.71
CA ALA A 318 11.04 -1.29 14.23
C ALA A 318 12.40 -1.38 13.52
N THR A 319 12.41 -1.14 12.21
CA THR A 319 13.64 -1.11 11.40
C THR A 319 14.56 0.01 11.84
N LEU A 320 14.04 1.24 11.99
CA LEU A 320 14.82 2.39 12.41
C LEU A 320 15.30 2.26 13.85
N SER A 321 14.47 1.72 14.76
CA SER A 321 14.89 1.43 16.14
C SER A 321 16.04 0.43 16.17
N CYS A 322 15.91 -0.69 15.46
CA CYS A 322 16.94 -1.72 15.43
C CYS A 322 18.24 -1.24 14.77
N ALA A 323 18.13 -0.38 13.74
CA ALA A 323 19.29 0.25 13.10
C ALA A 323 20.00 1.23 14.05
N ALA A 324 19.25 2.03 14.80
CA ALA A 324 19.80 2.96 15.78
C ALA A 324 20.53 2.21 16.91
N ASP A 325 19.95 1.13 17.43
CA ASP A 325 20.56 0.30 18.48
C ASP A 325 21.89 -0.32 18.04
N ARG A 326 22.12 -0.44 16.73
CA ARG A 326 23.36 -0.96 16.12
C ARG A 326 24.31 0.11 15.62
N GLY A 327 24.04 1.38 15.94
CA GLY A 327 24.91 2.49 15.56
C GLY A 327 24.87 2.87 14.09
N PHE A 328 23.89 2.39 13.32
CA PHE A 328 23.76 2.67 11.87
C PHE A 328 23.79 4.17 11.56
N PHE A 329 23.20 5.00 12.43
CA PHE A 329 23.14 6.45 12.23
C PHE A 329 24.30 7.23 12.86
N LEU A 330 25.25 6.57 13.50
CA LEU A 330 26.38 7.23 14.16
C LEU A 330 27.45 7.62 13.15
N ILE A 331 28.07 8.79 13.36
CA ILE A 331 29.22 9.27 12.61
C ILE A 331 30.37 9.44 13.61
N HIS A 332 31.49 8.75 13.39
CA HIS A 332 32.68 8.96 14.19
C HIS A 332 33.48 10.15 13.66
N ASN A 333 33.70 11.14 14.52
CA ASN A 333 34.57 12.28 14.19
C ASN A 333 36.03 11.82 14.20
N THR A 334 36.65 11.67 13.03
CA THR A 334 38.11 11.54 12.94
C THR A 334 38.76 12.93 13.03
N PRO A 335 39.96 13.06 13.65
CA PRO A 335 40.65 14.36 13.81
C PRO A 335 41.06 15.04 12.49
N GLN A 336 40.97 14.36 11.36
CA GLN A 336 41.24 14.90 10.03
C GLN A 336 39.91 14.95 9.29
N GLY A 337 39.31 16.14 9.27
CA GLY A 337 37.97 16.38 8.77
C GLY A 337 37.82 16.07 7.28
N GLU A 338 37.05 15.03 6.98
CA GLU A 338 36.18 14.91 5.82
C GLU A 338 35.17 13.79 6.11
N THR A 339 34.13 14.10 6.89
CA THR A 339 32.96 13.21 7.02
C THR A 339 31.96 13.54 5.91
N LYS A 340 32.07 12.89 4.75
CA LYS A 340 30.88 12.64 3.94
C LYS A 340 30.06 11.60 4.69
N GLY A 341 28.82 11.95 5.04
CA GLY A 341 27.91 11.20 5.92
C GLY A 341 28.02 9.69 5.74
N GLY A 342 28.81 9.05 6.60
CA GLY A 342 29.02 7.62 6.61
C GLY A 342 28.11 7.00 7.65
N ILE A 343 27.26 6.07 7.21
CA ILE A 343 26.58 5.11 8.08
C ILE A 343 27.67 4.19 8.63
N CYS A 344 27.81 4.10 9.96
CA CYS A 344 28.70 3.12 10.57
C CYS A 344 28.01 1.76 10.59
N ILE A 345 28.52 0.81 9.82
CA ILE A 345 28.14 -0.60 9.96
C ILE A 345 29.10 -1.20 10.97
N HIS A 346 28.67 -1.40 12.22
CA HIS A 346 29.41 -2.22 13.15
C HIS A 346 29.29 -3.69 12.69
N ASP A 347 30.37 -4.25 12.14
CA ASP A 347 30.51 -5.71 12.09
C ASP A 347 30.63 -6.19 13.53
N SER A 348 29.60 -6.90 13.99
CA SER A 348 29.58 -7.52 15.32
C SER A 348 30.50 -8.75 15.34
N ASP A 349 31.79 -8.50 15.41
CA ASP A 349 32.83 -9.45 15.80
C ASP A 349 33.86 -8.72 16.69
N GLU A 350 33.42 -8.18 17.83
CA GLU A 350 34.25 -7.85 19.00
C GLU A 350 33.45 -7.82 20.31
#